data_AF-A0AAP6ZMB0-F1
#
_entry.id   AF-A0AAP6ZMB0-F1
#
_cell.length_a   1.000
_cell.length_b   1.000
_cell.length_c   1.000
_cell.angle_alpha   90.00
_cell.angle_beta   90.00
_cell.angle_gamma   90.00
#
_symmetry.space_group_name_H-M   'P 1'
#
loop_
_entity.id
_entity.type
_entity.pdbx_description
1 polymer ?
#
loop_
_entity_poly.entity_id
_entity_poly.type
_entity_poly.pdbx_seq_one_letter_code
_entity_poly.pdbx_strand_id
1 'polypeptide(L)'
;MVDIEALLAPISEEHPSGTYLKLDRSAYRTLRNNYNTAQSSFRQLIETPDASSDEALIEANQSNWDLLRTSTFEALTSQTKDIEFLGWYIASQPFTASPYENLASATKVLAGFIESFWGTLNPHPPVEKLKSSDEAGQTKELIEFRLKPLLQLVGESQDSTALYMPLQMISLIDDVSFGDFLRAERNGTMAELKDRAQSLFSRDVEETLTKLSESYQNFDAAEKLIAKECQAAGVAPASFKFVKANLTDLINAIQYLVGDKFARWPLDSEFKPVTDEPQPEAAVAPQATAPLEASNAEPASAEATNADPVAQNQVQQAPQASVVQQAPVAGVITNRDQAFHELRKISDFFQQTEPHSPIPFLLERAIRWGYMSLPELLNEMTGGNSGVIAHINQVSGMDNLSQADLSNKPSASAQTLSSASGLTQTDVHVPPPPASAPSEPVTTSEQHTQTEANTTQPESGISNFEW
;
A
#
# COMPACT_ATOMS: atom_id res chain seq x y z
N MET A 1 9.60 19.05 -6.50
CA MET A 1 9.05 19.28 -5.16
C MET A 1 7.59 19.68 -5.32
N VAL A 2 6.70 19.16 -4.47
CA VAL A 2 5.28 19.54 -4.42
C VAL A 2 5.14 20.94 -3.81
N ASP A 3 4.42 21.83 -4.49
CA ASP A 3 4.08 23.15 -3.96
C ASP A 3 2.83 23.06 -3.08
N ILE A 4 3.07 22.88 -1.77
CA ILE A 4 2.03 22.74 -0.75
C ILE A 4 1.23 24.04 -0.60
N GLU A 5 1.89 25.20 -0.72
CA GLU A 5 1.24 26.51 -0.52
C GLU A 5 0.26 26.79 -1.66
N ALA A 6 0.68 26.62 -2.92
CA ALA A 6 -0.20 26.79 -4.07
C ALA A 6 -1.39 25.80 -4.04
N LEU A 7 -1.16 24.55 -3.63
CA LEU A 7 -2.22 23.55 -3.53
C LEU A 7 -3.22 23.86 -2.41
N LEU A 8 -2.79 24.45 -1.28
CA LEU A 8 -3.67 24.83 -0.17
C LEU A 8 -4.24 26.26 -0.27
N ALA A 9 -3.78 27.09 -1.21
CA ALA A 9 -4.40 28.39 -1.49
C ALA A 9 -5.84 28.21 -2.04
N PRO A 10 -6.85 28.97 -1.56
CA PRO A 10 -8.21 28.91 -2.10
C PRO A 10 -8.26 29.38 -3.57
N ILE A 11 -9.19 28.84 -4.37
CA ILE A 11 -9.33 29.20 -5.79
C ILE A 11 -9.82 30.65 -5.96
N SER A 12 -10.79 31.09 -5.15
CA SER A 12 -11.14 32.51 -4.95
C SER A 12 -11.71 32.73 -3.54
N GLU A 13 -11.95 33.99 -3.14
CA GLU A 13 -12.59 34.30 -1.85
C GLU A 13 -14.05 33.80 -1.78
N GLU A 14 -14.79 33.91 -2.87
CA GLU A 14 -16.20 33.51 -2.98
C GLU A 14 -16.37 32.01 -3.22
N HIS A 15 -15.41 31.38 -3.90
CA HIS A 15 -15.41 29.95 -4.23
C HIS A 15 -14.08 29.29 -3.85
N PRO A 16 -13.81 29.06 -2.54
CA PRO A 16 -12.53 28.50 -2.09
C PRO A 16 -12.17 27.16 -2.73
N SER A 17 -13.18 26.31 -2.99
CA SER A 17 -13.02 25.01 -3.66
C SER A 17 -13.20 25.05 -5.18
N GLY A 18 -13.39 26.24 -5.78
CA GLY A 18 -13.62 26.39 -7.22
C GLY A 18 -14.85 25.62 -7.71
N THR A 19 -14.73 24.98 -8.88
CA THR A 19 -15.85 24.34 -9.58
C THR A 19 -15.79 22.82 -9.55
N TYR A 20 -16.95 22.15 -9.54
CA TYR A 20 -17.01 20.70 -9.69
C TYR A 20 -16.80 20.30 -11.16
N LEU A 21 -15.55 20.11 -11.58
CA LEU A 21 -15.19 19.90 -13.00
C LEU A 21 -15.86 18.68 -13.66
N LYS A 22 -16.43 17.72 -12.91
CA LYS A 22 -17.24 16.62 -13.49
C LYS A 22 -18.50 17.11 -14.24
N LEU A 23 -18.92 18.36 -14.01
CA LEU A 23 -19.96 19.04 -14.79
C LEU A 23 -19.43 19.57 -16.13
N ASP A 24 -18.17 19.99 -16.19
CA ASP A 24 -17.44 20.23 -17.44
C ASP A 24 -16.94 18.89 -18.01
N ARG A 25 -17.76 18.32 -18.90
CA ARG A 25 -17.44 17.05 -19.57
C ARG A 25 -16.13 17.10 -20.37
N SER A 26 -15.67 18.27 -20.81
CA SER A 26 -14.41 18.39 -21.54
C SER A 26 -13.23 18.33 -20.58
N ALA A 27 -13.19 19.23 -19.60
CA ALA A 27 -12.11 19.31 -18.61
C ALA A 27 -11.93 18.00 -17.83
N TYR A 28 -13.03 17.42 -17.31
CA TYR A 28 -12.96 16.14 -16.59
C TYR A 28 -12.47 14.99 -17.47
N ARG A 29 -12.90 14.91 -18.75
CA ARG A 29 -12.46 13.84 -19.65
C ARG A 29 -10.97 13.94 -19.97
N THR A 30 -10.44 15.14 -20.18
CA THR A 30 -9.00 15.35 -20.39
C THR A 30 -8.19 14.83 -19.20
N LEU A 31 -8.53 15.26 -17.98
CA LEU A 31 -7.84 14.80 -16.76
C LEU A 31 -7.98 13.28 -16.55
N ARG A 32 -9.18 12.72 -16.76
CA ARG A 32 -9.42 11.28 -16.62
C ARG A 32 -8.67 10.46 -17.67
N ASN A 33 -8.56 10.95 -18.90
CA ASN A 33 -7.79 10.29 -19.94
C ASN A 33 -6.29 10.29 -19.59
N ASN A 34 -5.74 11.41 -19.09
CA ASN A 34 -4.35 11.45 -18.61
C ASN A 34 -4.10 10.40 -17.51
N TYR A 35 -5.03 10.25 -16.57
CA TYR A 35 -4.94 9.23 -15.51
C TYR A 35 -4.98 7.80 -16.07
N ASN A 36 -5.95 7.50 -16.94
CA ASN A 36 -6.07 6.18 -17.57
C ASN A 36 -4.82 5.83 -18.41
N THR A 37 -4.25 6.79 -19.13
CA THR A 37 -3.02 6.61 -19.93
C THR A 37 -1.79 6.36 -19.05
N ALA A 38 -1.62 7.11 -17.97
CA ALA A 38 -0.55 6.90 -16.99
C ALA A 38 -0.64 5.51 -16.33
N GLN A 39 -1.84 5.09 -15.90
CA GLN A 39 -2.06 3.73 -15.42
C GLN A 39 -1.76 2.65 -16.48
N SER A 40 -2.11 2.89 -17.74
CA SER A 40 -1.94 1.90 -18.82
C SER A 40 -0.47 1.72 -19.18
N SER A 41 0.29 2.82 -19.30
CA SER A 41 1.74 2.77 -19.53
C SER A 41 2.50 2.15 -18.36
N PHE A 42 2.06 2.38 -17.10
CA PHE A 42 2.66 1.69 -15.96
C PHE A 42 2.42 0.18 -15.99
N ARG A 43 1.20 -0.28 -16.30
CA ARG A 43 0.91 -1.71 -16.49
C ARG A 43 1.78 -2.32 -17.58
N GLN A 44 1.89 -1.65 -18.73
CA GLN A 44 2.74 -2.10 -19.83
C GLN A 44 4.21 -2.23 -19.41
N LEU A 45 4.73 -1.30 -18.60
CA LEU A 45 6.09 -1.31 -18.08
C LEU A 45 6.36 -2.47 -17.08
N ILE A 46 5.36 -2.89 -16.29
CA ILE A 46 5.53 -3.99 -15.31
C ILE A 46 5.17 -5.39 -15.88
N GLU A 47 4.32 -5.46 -16.91
CA GLU A 47 3.88 -6.73 -17.52
C GLU A 47 4.77 -7.18 -18.69
N THR A 48 5.49 -6.26 -19.35
CA THR A 48 6.35 -6.59 -20.49
C THR A 48 7.69 -7.19 -20.02
N PRO A 49 8.09 -8.39 -20.51
CA PRO A 49 9.41 -8.95 -20.23
C PRO A 49 10.54 -8.01 -20.69
N ASP A 50 11.60 -7.91 -19.89
CA ASP A 50 12.78 -7.07 -20.14
C ASP A 50 12.49 -5.56 -20.35
N ALA A 51 11.31 -5.07 -19.96
CA ALA A 51 10.89 -3.66 -20.11
C ALA A 51 11.79 -2.65 -19.38
N SER A 52 12.54 -3.10 -18.36
CA SER A 52 13.61 -2.32 -17.72
C SER A 52 14.77 -1.95 -18.67
N SER A 53 14.82 -2.54 -19.86
CA SER A 53 15.77 -2.24 -20.94
C SER A 53 15.11 -1.64 -22.18
N ASP A 54 13.79 -1.39 -22.14
CA ASP A 54 13.07 -0.68 -23.19
C ASP A 54 12.94 0.80 -22.81
N GLU A 55 13.90 1.60 -23.29
CA GLU A 55 13.95 3.04 -23.05
C GLU A 55 12.65 3.76 -23.47
N ALA A 56 11.96 3.28 -24.52
CA ALA A 56 10.73 3.89 -25.01
C ALA A 56 9.53 3.62 -24.07
N LEU A 57 9.45 2.43 -23.45
CA LEU A 57 8.44 2.17 -22.43
C LEU A 57 8.68 2.98 -21.15
N ILE A 58 9.94 3.13 -20.75
CA ILE A 58 10.33 3.94 -19.59
C ILE A 58 10.00 5.42 -19.83
N GLU A 59 10.42 5.98 -20.97
CA GLU A 59 10.15 7.38 -21.34
C GLU A 59 8.64 7.66 -21.50
N ALA A 60 7.89 6.75 -22.13
CA ALA A 60 6.45 6.87 -22.27
C ALA A 60 5.73 6.86 -20.91
N ASN A 61 6.09 5.93 -20.01
CA ASN A 61 5.54 5.90 -18.66
C ASN A 61 5.86 7.22 -17.91
N GLN A 62 7.12 7.65 -17.89
CA GLN A 62 7.53 8.88 -17.22
C GLN A 62 6.75 10.09 -17.75
N SER A 63 6.66 10.24 -19.07
CA SER A 63 5.94 11.33 -19.74
C SER A 63 4.45 11.38 -19.38
N ASN A 64 3.81 10.21 -19.28
CA ASN A 64 2.38 10.12 -18.95
C ASN A 64 2.11 10.47 -17.49
N TRP A 65 2.95 10.04 -16.54
CA TRP A 65 2.84 10.44 -15.14
C TRP A 65 3.18 11.93 -14.93
N ASP A 66 4.12 12.47 -15.69
CA ASP A 66 4.46 13.90 -15.67
C ASP A 66 3.31 14.77 -16.21
N LEU A 67 2.66 14.34 -17.30
CA LEU A 67 1.46 14.99 -17.84
C LEU A 67 0.29 14.93 -16.85
N LEU A 68 0.03 13.77 -16.23
CA LEU A 68 -0.99 13.63 -15.20
C LEU A 68 -0.71 14.58 -14.02
N ARG A 69 0.52 14.57 -13.48
CA ARG A 69 0.92 15.38 -12.34
C ARG A 69 0.79 16.87 -12.62
N THR A 70 1.20 17.31 -13.80
CA THR A 70 1.14 18.72 -14.22
C THR A 70 -0.31 19.18 -14.43
N SER A 71 -1.12 18.40 -15.15
CA SER A 71 -2.52 18.76 -15.43
C SER A 71 -3.41 18.69 -14.18
N THR A 72 -3.17 17.76 -13.27
CA THR A 72 -3.87 17.73 -11.96
C THR A 72 -3.41 18.87 -11.06
N PHE A 73 -2.12 19.22 -11.02
CA PHE A 73 -1.64 20.40 -10.30
C PHE A 73 -2.28 21.70 -10.80
N GLU A 74 -2.33 21.89 -12.13
CA GLU A 74 -2.97 23.06 -12.75
C GLU A 74 -4.45 23.13 -12.36
N ALA A 75 -5.20 22.03 -12.48
CA ALA A 75 -6.61 21.98 -12.06
C ALA A 75 -6.80 22.27 -10.57
N LEU A 76 -5.94 21.71 -9.71
CA LEU A 76 -6.01 21.85 -8.25
C LEU A 76 -5.61 23.24 -7.73
N THR A 77 -4.88 24.02 -8.53
CA THR A 77 -4.44 25.38 -8.19
C THR A 77 -5.25 26.48 -8.86
N SER A 78 -5.87 26.21 -10.02
CA SER A 78 -6.59 27.24 -10.81
C SER A 78 -8.10 27.08 -10.92
N GLN A 79 -8.66 25.87 -10.73
CA GLN A 79 -10.04 25.57 -11.11
C GLN A 79 -10.88 24.89 -10.04
N THR A 80 -10.27 24.05 -9.19
CA THR A 80 -11.03 23.22 -8.24
C THR A 80 -10.19 22.74 -7.06
N LYS A 81 -10.83 22.49 -5.91
CA LYS A 81 -10.31 21.60 -4.86
C LYS A 81 -11.15 20.33 -4.92
N ASP A 82 -10.67 19.31 -5.62
CA ASP A 82 -11.35 18.03 -5.82
C ASP A 82 -10.51 16.87 -5.29
N ILE A 83 -11.11 16.03 -4.43
CA ILE A 83 -10.42 14.93 -3.78
C ILE A 83 -10.14 13.74 -4.73
N GLU A 84 -10.89 13.59 -5.82
CA GLU A 84 -10.59 12.61 -6.89
C GLU A 84 -9.27 13.00 -7.59
N PHE A 85 -9.12 14.27 -7.97
CA PHE A 85 -7.93 14.77 -8.64
C PHE A 85 -6.72 14.88 -7.72
N LEU A 86 -6.91 15.22 -6.44
CA LEU A 86 -5.84 15.15 -5.46
C LEU A 86 -5.36 13.71 -5.25
N GLY A 87 -6.28 12.73 -5.28
CA GLY A 87 -5.93 11.31 -5.27
C GLY A 87 -5.03 10.91 -6.46
N TRP A 88 -5.36 11.37 -7.67
CA TRP A 88 -4.53 11.14 -8.86
C TRP A 88 -3.18 11.89 -8.79
N TYR A 89 -3.17 13.11 -8.25
CA TYR A 89 -1.93 13.86 -8.02
C TYR A 89 -1.01 13.12 -7.04
N ILE A 90 -1.53 12.62 -5.92
CA ILE A 90 -0.77 11.81 -4.95
C ILE A 90 -0.23 10.54 -5.60
N ALA A 91 -1.07 9.83 -6.37
CA ALA A 91 -0.68 8.63 -7.12
C ALA A 91 0.43 8.86 -8.15
N SER A 92 0.65 10.10 -8.60
CA SER A 92 1.72 10.46 -9.54
C SER A 92 3.08 10.78 -8.88
N GLN A 93 3.13 10.99 -7.56
CA GLN A 93 4.38 11.33 -6.86
C GLN A 93 5.42 10.21 -6.82
N PRO A 94 5.05 8.91 -6.75
CA PRO A 94 5.99 7.80 -6.93
C PRO A 94 6.84 7.85 -8.21
N PHE A 95 6.38 8.55 -9.25
CA PHE A 95 7.04 8.67 -10.56
C PHE A 95 7.81 9.99 -10.70
N THR A 96 8.39 10.47 -9.59
CA THR A 96 9.22 11.69 -9.55
C THR A 96 10.64 11.35 -9.12
N ALA A 97 11.59 12.25 -9.37
CA ALA A 97 12.99 12.08 -8.93
C ALA A 97 13.17 12.01 -7.39
N SER A 98 12.22 12.54 -6.61
CA SER A 98 12.22 12.49 -5.13
C SER A 98 10.91 11.88 -4.62
N PRO A 99 10.67 10.58 -4.82
CA PRO A 99 9.33 10.00 -4.69
C PRO A 99 8.76 10.08 -3.27
N TYR A 100 9.52 9.73 -2.24
CA TYR A 100 9.04 9.79 -0.85
C TYR A 100 8.86 11.23 -0.35
N GLU A 101 9.75 12.15 -0.71
CA GLU A 101 9.62 13.57 -0.36
C GLU A 101 8.35 14.19 -0.95
N ASN A 102 8.09 13.92 -2.23
CA ASN A 102 6.89 14.39 -2.91
C ASN A 102 5.63 13.69 -2.39
N LEU A 103 5.71 12.39 -2.03
CA LEU A 103 4.59 11.66 -1.40
C LEU A 103 4.26 12.21 -0.01
N ALA A 104 5.25 12.46 0.84
CA ALA A 104 5.07 13.09 2.15
C ALA A 104 4.44 14.49 2.00
N SER A 105 4.90 15.27 1.02
CA SER A 105 4.38 16.60 0.75
C SER A 105 2.93 16.58 0.22
N ALA A 106 2.60 15.68 -0.71
CA ALA A 106 1.25 15.57 -1.28
C ALA A 106 0.24 14.93 -0.31
N THR A 107 0.66 14.01 0.56
CA THR A 107 -0.19 13.49 1.64
C THR A 107 -0.48 14.55 2.70
N LYS A 108 0.46 15.47 2.98
CA LYS A 108 0.20 16.63 3.82
C LYS A 108 -0.87 17.56 3.23
N VAL A 109 -0.86 17.74 1.90
CA VAL A 109 -1.93 18.47 1.19
C VAL A 109 -3.30 17.77 1.34
N LEU A 110 -3.35 16.43 1.38
CA LEU A 110 -4.60 15.71 1.64
C LEU A 110 -5.22 16.05 2.99
N ALA A 111 -4.44 16.04 4.08
CA ALA A 111 -4.93 16.45 5.39
C ALA A 111 -5.41 17.92 5.36
N GLY A 112 -4.60 18.83 4.81
CA GLY A 112 -4.95 20.25 4.67
C GLY A 112 -6.20 20.52 3.81
N PHE A 113 -6.49 19.67 2.81
CA PHE A 113 -7.72 19.73 2.02
C PHE A 113 -8.96 19.46 2.87
N ILE A 114 -8.90 18.46 3.75
CA ILE A 114 -10.01 18.13 4.65
C ILE A 114 -10.17 19.24 5.69
N GLU A 115 -9.08 19.73 6.29
CA GLU A 115 -9.15 20.81 7.30
C GLU A 115 -9.70 22.13 6.73
N SER A 116 -9.25 22.52 5.53
CA SER A 116 -9.51 23.87 4.99
C SER A 116 -10.75 23.94 4.11
N PHE A 117 -11.08 22.87 3.39
CA PHE A 117 -12.07 22.94 2.32
C PHE A 117 -13.31 22.06 2.53
N TRP A 118 -13.36 21.17 3.52
CA TRP A 118 -14.41 20.14 3.62
C TRP A 118 -15.85 20.61 3.41
N GLY A 119 -16.23 21.81 3.90
CA GLY A 119 -17.57 22.36 3.63
C GLY A 119 -17.89 22.49 2.14
N THR A 120 -16.95 22.96 1.32
CA THR A 120 -17.11 23.23 -0.13
C THR A 120 -16.38 22.24 -1.04
N LEU A 121 -15.62 21.30 -0.48
CA LEU A 121 -14.74 20.37 -1.20
C LEU A 121 -15.48 19.57 -2.28
N ASN A 122 -14.87 19.44 -3.45
CA ASN A 122 -15.38 18.60 -4.54
C ASN A 122 -14.92 17.13 -4.38
N PRO A 123 -15.69 16.12 -4.86
CA PRO A 123 -16.97 16.23 -5.55
C PRO A 123 -18.11 16.91 -4.79
N HIS A 124 -18.73 17.89 -5.44
CA HIS A 124 -19.92 18.59 -4.93
C HIS A 124 -20.99 18.65 -6.03
N PRO A 125 -21.77 17.57 -6.24
CA PRO A 125 -22.88 17.58 -7.19
C PRO A 125 -23.92 18.67 -6.87
N PRO A 126 -24.56 19.29 -7.88
CA PRO A 126 -25.70 20.18 -7.68
C PRO A 126 -26.84 19.47 -6.93
N VAL A 127 -27.59 20.23 -6.13
CA VAL A 127 -28.66 19.71 -5.26
C VAL A 127 -29.72 18.93 -6.05
N GLU A 128 -29.98 19.31 -7.29
CA GLU A 128 -30.93 18.64 -8.20
C GLU A 128 -30.48 17.24 -8.63
N LYS A 129 -29.24 16.84 -8.32
CA LYS A 129 -28.68 15.50 -8.55
C LYS A 129 -28.58 14.64 -7.28
N LEU A 130 -28.91 15.20 -6.12
CA LEU A 130 -29.01 14.46 -4.86
C LEU A 130 -30.40 13.80 -4.77
N LYS A 131 -30.51 12.66 -4.08
CA LYS A 131 -31.77 11.93 -3.93
C LYS A 131 -32.60 12.45 -2.76
N SER A 132 -31.93 12.93 -1.72
CA SER A 132 -32.53 13.51 -0.54
C SER A 132 -33.08 14.91 -0.81
N SER A 133 -34.29 15.17 -0.29
CA SER A 133 -34.89 16.51 -0.24
C SER A 133 -34.59 17.25 1.07
N ASP A 134 -34.09 16.57 2.11
CA ASP A 134 -33.70 17.19 3.37
C ASP A 134 -32.18 17.36 3.49
N GLU A 135 -31.78 18.40 4.23
CA GLU A 135 -30.40 18.87 4.41
C GLU A 135 -29.48 17.78 4.99
N ALA A 136 -29.96 16.99 5.96
CA ALA A 136 -29.15 15.95 6.59
C ALA A 136 -28.85 14.79 5.63
N GLY A 137 -29.85 14.35 4.87
CA GLY A 137 -29.67 13.37 3.81
C GLY A 137 -28.79 13.88 2.66
N GLN A 138 -28.89 15.17 2.32
CA GLN A 138 -28.02 15.79 1.32
C GLN A 138 -26.56 15.86 1.79
N THR A 139 -26.30 16.26 3.04
CA THR A 139 -24.96 16.21 3.65
C THR A 139 -24.38 14.80 3.61
N LYS A 140 -25.18 13.78 3.95
CA LYS A 140 -24.77 12.38 3.86
C LYS A 140 -24.38 11.97 2.44
N GLU A 141 -25.21 12.26 1.44
CA GLU A 141 -24.88 11.96 0.04
C GLU A 141 -23.61 12.69 -0.42
N LEU A 142 -23.43 13.97 -0.08
CA LEU A 142 -22.22 14.73 -0.40
C LEU A 142 -20.94 14.11 0.20
N ILE A 143 -21.02 13.59 1.43
CA ILE A 143 -19.90 12.86 2.06
C ILE A 143 -19.64 11.56 1.29
N GLU A 144 -20.67 10.76 0.98
CA GLU A 144 -20.52 9.52 0.18
C GLU A 144 -19.90 9.79 -1.21
N PHE A 145 -20.25 10.92 -1.86
CA PHE A 145 -19.64 11.37 -3.11
C PHE A 145 -18.15 11.73 -2.98
N ARG A 146 -17.69 12.19 -1.82
CA ARG A 146 -16.27 12.48 -1.52
C ARG A 146 -15.47 11.25 -1.10
N LEU A 147 -16.10 10.32 -0.37
CA LEU A 147 -15.47 9.06 0.04
C LEU A 147 -15.24 8.12 -1.14
N LYS A 148 -16.16 8.04 -2.10
CA LYS A 148 -16.08 7.05 -3.18
C LYS A 148 -14.82 7.17 -4.06
N PRO A 149 -14.36 8.36 -4.49
CA PRO A 149 -13.13 8.47 -5.27
C PRO A 149 -11.86 8.16 -4.47
N LEU A 150 -11.84 8.44 -3.15
CA LEU A 150 -10.68 8.13 -2.30
C LEU A 150 -10.28 6.66 -2.32
N LEU A 151 -11.24 5.74 -2.55
CA LEU A 151 -10.96 4.31 -2.69
C LEU A 151 -9.96 3.98 -3.81
N GLN A 152 -9.88 4.81 -4.87
CA GLN A 152 -8.84 4.68 -5.91
C GLN A 152 -7.43 4.88 -5.33
N LEU A 153 -7.27 5.77 -4.35
CA LEU A 153 -6.00 6.02 -3.68
C LEU A 153 -5.74 5.00 -2.56
N VAL A 154 -6.70 4.84 -1.64
CA VAL A 154 -6.48 4.13 -0.36
C VAL A 154 -6.70 2.63 -0.42
N GLY A 155 -7.42 2.14 -1.44
CA GLY A 155 -7.72 0.73 -1.71
C GLY A 155 -8.86 0.12 -0.87
N GLU A 156 -9.43 -0.97 -1.40
CA GLU A 156 -10.34 -1.89 -0.69
C GLU A 156 -9.61 -3.18 -0.25
N SER A 157 -8.39 -3.39 -0.76
CA SER A 157 -7.41 -4.37 -0.31
C SER A 157 -5.99 -3.79 -0.39
N GLN A 158 -5.00 -4.49 0.20
CA GLN A 158 -3.61 -4.01 0.29
C GLN A 158 -2.93 -3.88 -1.07
N ASP A 159 -3.37 -4.66 -2.05
CA ASP A 159 -2.91 -4.70 -3.43
C ASP A 159 -3.71 -3.79 -4.39
N SER A 160 -4.86 -3.27 -3.95
CA SER A 160 -5.71 -2.40 -4.77
C SER A 160 -5.48 -0.89 -4.56
N THR A 161 -4.49 -0.49 -3.75
CA THR A 161 -4.17 0.94 -3.55
C THR A 161 -3.45 1.49 -4.78
N ALA A 162 -3.55 2.79 -5.04
CA ALA A 162 -2.79 3.41 -6.13
C ALA A 162 -1.27 3.40 -5.89
N LEU A 163 -0.81 3.10 -4.66
CA LEU A 163 0.60 3.15 -4.27
C LEU A 163 1.25 1.76 -4.16
N TYR A 164 0.49 0.67 -4.07
CA TYR A 164 1.01 -0.67 -3.81
C TYR A 164 2.09 -1.13 -4.80
N MET A 165 1.78 -1.10 -6.10
CA MET A 165 2.74 -1.49 -7.14
C MET A 165 3.85 -0.45 -7.37
N PRO A 166 3.57 0.87 -7.42
CA PRO A 166 4.64 1.88 -7.53
C PRO A 166 5.66 1.83 -6.40
N LEU A 167 5.24 1.68 -5.13
CA LEU A 167 6.15 1.62 -3.98
C LEU A 167 7.07 0.40 -3.97
N GLN A 168 6.69 -0.70 -4.65
CA GLN A 168 7.59 -1.85 -4.83
C GLN A 168 8.74 -1.57 -5.81
N MET A 169 8.54 -0.67 -6.77
CA MET A 169 9.52 -0.35 -7.81
C MET A 169 10.49 0.76 -7.40
N ILE A 170 10.21 1.49 -6.33
CA ILE A 170 11.06 2.59 -5.85
C ILE A 170 12.20 2.03 -4.97
N SER A 171 13.39 2.56 -5.19
CA SER A 171 14.55 2.42 -4.30
C SER A 171 14.21 2.73 -2.85
N LEU A 172 14.55 1.83 -1.94
CA LEU A 172 14.36 1.97 -0.50
C LEU A 172 15.69 2.26 0.21
N ILE A 173 16.77 1.64 -0.26
CA ILE A 173 18.15 1.78 0.25
C ILE A 173 19.09 1.77 -0.97
N ASP A 174 19.50 2.95 -1.44
CA ASP A 174 20.28 3.12 -2.68
C ASP A 174 19.63 2.36 -3.86
N ASP A 175 20.25 1.31 -4.41
CA ASP A 175 19.70 0.48 -5.49
C ASP A 175 18.75 -0.67 -5.05
N VAL A 176 18.54 -0.87 -3.74
CA VAL A 176 17.66 -1.92 -3.20
C VAL A 176 16.23 -1.41 -3.09
N SER A 177 15.30 -2.00 -3.85
CA SER A 177 13.86 -1.69 -3.82
C SER A 177 13.07 -2.54 -2.81
N PHE A 178 11.83 -2.15 -2.50
CA PHE A 178 10.93 -3.03 -1.73
C PHE A 178 10.52 -4.29 -2.52
N GLY A 179 10.51 -4.23 -3.86
CA GLY A 179 10.37 -5.41 -4.72
C GLY A 179 11.52 -6.41 -4.58
N ASP A 180 12.75 -5.94 -4.32
CA ASP A 180 13.89 -6.82 -4.01
C ASP A 180 13.72 -7.53 -2.66
N PHE A 181 13.20 -6.83 -1.64
CA PHE A 181 12.85 -7.42 -0.36
C PHE A 181 11.85 -8.57 -0.51
N LEU A 182 10.73 -8.34 -1.22
CA LEU A 182 9.72 -9.37 -1.47
C LEU A 182 10.26 -10.55 -2.32
N ARG A 183 11.15 -10.28 -3.28
CA ARG A 183 11.83 -11.33 -4.06
C ARG A 183 12.78 -12.16 -3.19
N ALA A 184 13.57 -11.52 -2.32
CA ALA A 184 14.51 -12.21 -1.45
C ALA A 184 13.82 -13.03 -0.36
N GLU A 185 12.67 -12.57 0.15
CA GLU A 185 11.84 -13.34 1.08
C GLU A 185 11.33 -14.62 0.42
N ARG A 186 10.70 -14.50 -0.76
CA ARG A 186 10.18 -15.64 -1.53
C ARG A 186 11.28 -16.63 -1.95
N ASN A 187 12.47 -16.14 -2.26
CA ASN A 187 13.59 -16.96 -2.73
C ASN A 187 14.48 -17.50 -1.58
N GLY A 188 14.28 -17.05 -0.34
CA GLY A 188 15.10 -17.42 0.81
C GLY A 188 16.49 -16.74 0.88
N THR A 189 16.73 -15.69 0.10
CA THR A 189 18.04 -15.01 -0.03
C THR A 189 18.14 -13.74 0.83
N MET A 190 17.34 -13.63 1.91
CA MET A 190 17.28 -12.45 2.78
C MET A 190 18.61 -12.06 3.42
N ALA A 191 19.51 -13.02 3.69
CA ALA A 191 20.84 -12.71 4.24
C ALA A 191 21.71 -11.92 3.26
N GLU A 192 21.74 -12.34 1.98
CA GLU A 192 22.50 -11.67 0.92
C GLU A 192 21.97 -10.26 0.66
N LEU A 193 20.64 -10.09 0.67
CA LEU A 193 20.03 -8.77 0.53
C LEU A 193 20.34 -7.86 1.73
N LYS A 194 20.32 -8.41 2.95
CA LYS A 194 20.66 -7.68 4.17
C LYS A 194 22.11 -7.19 4.15
N ASP A 195 23.07 -8.06 3.82
CA ASP A 195 24.49 -7.68 3.71
C ASP A 195 24.71 -6.58 2.66
N ARG A 196 24.07 -6.68 1.48
CA ARG A 196 24.10 -5.63 0.45
C ARG A 196 23.53 -4.31 0.98
N ALA A 197 22.31 -4.31 1.53
CA ALA A 197 21.66 -3.11 2.05
C ALA A 197 22.48 -2.44 3.17
N GLN A 198 23.12 -3.22 4.05
CA GLN A 198 24.00 -2.68 5.10
C GLN A 198 25.28 -2.02 4.59
N SER A 199 25.77 -2.43 3.41
CA SER A 199 26.90 -1.80 2.73
C SER A 199 26.51 -0.50 2.01
N LEU A 200 25.25 -0.38 1.60
CA LEU A 200 24.65 0.78 0.92
C LEU A 200 24.02 1.80 1.87
N PHE A 201 23.97 1.51 3.17
CA PHE A 201 23.37 2.39 4.17
C PHE A 201 24.03 3.78 4.19
N SER A 202 23.22 4.81 3.92
CA SER A 202 23.60 6.22 3.89
C SER A 202 22.59 7.07 4.66
N ARG A 203 22.90 8.37 4.82
CA ARG A 203 21.98 9.36 5.41
C ARG A 203 20.66 9.45 4.63
N ASP A 204 20.66 9.16 3.33
CA ASP A 204 19.48 9.26 2.48
C ASP A 204 18.43 8.17 2.83
N VAL A 205 18.86 7.09 3.51
CA VAL A 205 17.97 6.08 4.12
C VAL A 205 17.25 6.66 5.35
N GLU A 206 17.92 7.48 6.16
CA GLU A 206 17.32 8.17 7.31
C GLU A 206 16.29 9.21 6.84
N GLU A 207 16.61 9.95 5.76
CA GLU A 207 15.68 10.87 5.10
C GLU A 207 14.47 10.10 4.51
N THR A 208 14.70 8.99 3.82
CA THR A 208 13.64 8.11 3.28
C THR A 208 12.72 7.58 4.38
N LEU A 209 13.28 7.07 5.47
CA LEU A 209 12.53 6.59 6.63
C LEU A 209 11.67 7.71 7.26
N THR A 210 12.23 8.92 7.35
CA THR A 210 11.51 10.12 7.81
C THR A 210 10.34 10.45 6.89
N LYS A 211 10.51 10.38 5.56
CA LYS A 211 9.44 10.67 4.59
C LYS A 211 8.35 9.59 4.53
N LEU A 212 8.69 8.33 4.74
CA LEU A 212 7.70 7.26 4.93
C LEU A 212 6.88 7.47 6.21
N SER A 213 7.53 7.81 7.32
CA SER A 213 6.90 8.20 8.58
C SER A 213 5.96 9.39 8.39
N GLU A 214 6.43 10.49 7.79
CA GLU A 214 5.60 11.67 7.48
C GLU A 214 4.35 11.29 6.65
N SER A 215 4.53 10.49 5.59
CA SER A 215 3.41 10.01 4.76
C SER A 215 2.39 9.20 5.54
N TYR A 216 2.83 8.33 6.46
CA TYR A 216 1.95 7.55 7.32
C TYR A 216 1.13 8.45 8.26
N GLN A 217 1.79 9.39 8.96
CA GLN A 217 1.12 10.31 9.88
C GLN A 217 0.13 11.23 9.15
N ASN A 218 0.46 11.67 7.92
CA ASN A 218 -0.44 12.49 7.10
C ASN A 218 -1.71 11.71 6.69
N PHE A 219 -1.57 10.45 6.27
CA PHE A 219 -2.73 9.60 5.97
C PHE A 219 -3.58 9.31 7.21
N ASP A 220 -2.94 9.09 8.37
CA ASP A 220 -3.62 8.88 9.64
C ASP A 220 -4.40 10.13 10.11
N ALA A 221 -3.82 11.32 9.94
CA ALA A 221 -4.49 12.59 10.19
C ALA A 221 -5.69 12.78 9.25
N ALA A 222 -5.53 12.54 7.95
CA ALA A 222 -6.61 12.62 6.96
C ALA A 222 -7.76 11.63 7.27
N GLU A 223 -7.45 10.39 7.63
CA GLU A 223 -8.44 9.38 8.05
C GLU A 223 -9.23 9.86 9.28
N LYS A 224 -8.55 10.40 10.30
CA LYS A 224 -9.19 10.92 11.53
C LYS A 224 -10.09 12.13 11.26
N LEU A 225 -9.65 13.07 10.41
CA LEU A 225 -10.43 14.23 10.00
C LEU A 225 -11.70 13.81 9.24
N ILE A 226 -11.55 12.94 8.24
CA ILE A 226 -12.69 12.39 7.49
C ILE A 226 -13.64 11.61 8.40
N ALA A 227 -13.11 10.80 9.32
CA ALA A 227 -13.92 10.01 10.24
C ALA A 227 -14.77 10.87 11.19
N LYS A 228 -14.22 11.98 11.70
CA LYS A 228 -14.97 12.97 12.49
C LYS A 228 -16.16 13.54 11.73
N GLU A 229 -15.95 13.93 10.47
CA GLU A 229 -17.01 14.49 9.62
C GLU A 229 -18.06 13.45 9.23
N CYS A 230 -17.64 12.21 8.93
CA CYS A 230 -18.54 11.09 8.69
C CYS A 230 -19.40 10.77 9.93
N GLN A 231 -18.79 10.77 11.12
CA GLN A 231 -19.48 10.55 12.40
C GLN A 231 -20.55 11.63 12.66
N ALA A 232 -20.24 12.90 12.38
CA ALA A 232 -21.18 14.01 12.55
C ALA A 232 -22.45 13.86 11.69
N ALA A 233 -22.33 13.22 10.52
CA ALA A 233 -23.43 13.03 9.56
C ALA A 233 -24.05 11.61 9.54
N GLY A 234 -23.60 10.69 10.42
CA GLY A 234 -24.10 9.30 10.42
C GLY A 234 -23.73 8.50 9.17
N VAL A 235 -22.52 8.71 8.65
CA VAL A 235 -21.92 8.02 7.50
C VAL A 235 -20.81 7.09 7.99
N ALA A 236 -20.66 5.93 7.36
CA ALA A 236 -19.53 5.04 7.63
C ALA A 236 -18.25 5.65 7.02
N PRO A 237 -17.16 5.82 7.77
CA PRO A 237 -15.92 6.39 7.25
C PRO A 237 -15.21 5.42 6.31
N ALA A 238 -14.50 5.96 5.30
CA ALA A 238 -13.55 5.19 4.52
C ALA A 238 -12.31 4.86 5.37
N SER A 239 -11.81 3.63 5.30
CA SER A 239 -10.58 3.26 6.01
C SER A 239 -9.34 3.42 5.13
N PHE A 240 -8.27 3.92 5.73
CA PHE A 240 -6.96 4.10 5.12
C PHE A 240 -6.00 2.96 5.50
N LYS A 241 -6.52 1.88 6.12
CA LYS A 241 -5.75 0.72 6.58
C LYS A 241 -4.76 0.20 5.54
N PHE A 242 -5.19 0.05 4.29
CA PHE A 242 -4.40 -0.61 3.24
C PHE A 242 -3.24 0.25 2.75
N VAL A 243 -3.47 1.54 2.47
CA VAL A 243 -2.37 2.46 2.11
C VAL A 243 -1.40 2.69 3.27
N LYS A 244 -1.88 2.76 4.52
CA LYS A 244 -1.01 2.81 5.71
C LYS A 244 -0.21 1.51 5.91
N ALA A 245 -0.78 0.35 5.59
CA ALA A 245 -0.07 -0.93 5.59
C ALA A 245 1.06 -0.95 4.56
N ASN A 246 0.83 -0.46 3.33
CA ASN A 246 1.92 -0.36 2.34
C ASN A 246 3.12 0.45 2.87
N LEU A 247 2.88 1.60 3.51
CA LEU A 247 3.96 2.40 4.11
C LEU A 247 4.63 1.69 5.30
N THR A 248 3.84 0.99 6.12
CA THR A 248 4.34 0.18 7.25
C THR A 248 5.28 -0.93 6.76
N ASP A 249 4.95 -1.61 5.67
CA ASP A 249 5.79 -2.69 5.12
C ASP A 249 7.15 -2.16 4.63
N LEU A 250 7.18 -0.99 3.98
CA LEU A 250 8.42 -0.32 3.58
C LEU A 250 9.27 0.07 4.80
N ILE A 251 8.65 0.62 5.85
CA ILE A 251 9.35 0.97 7.11
C ILE A 251 9.93 -0.29 7.78
N ASN A 252 9.16 -1.38 7.85
CA ASN A 252 9.58 -2.65 8.40
C ASN A 252 10.72 -3.29 7.58
N ALA A 253 10.71 -3.14 6.25
CA ALA A 253 11.79 -3.59 5.39
C ALA A 253 13.10 -2.82 5.65
N ILE A 254 13.05 -1.49 5.82
CA ILE A 254 14.22 -0.70 6.28
C ILE A 254 14.70 -1.23 7.64
N GLN A 255 13.80 -1.43 8.60
CA GLN A 255 14.14 -1.91 9.93
C GLN A 255 14.82 -3.28 9.90
N TYR A 256 14.30 -4.22 9.10
CA TYR A 256 14.87 -5.55 8.96
C TYR A 256 16.28 -5.53 8.32
N LEU A 257 16.43 -4.80 7.21
CA LEU A 257 17.67 -4.77 6.43
C LEU A 257 18.77 -4.00 7.17
N VAL A 258 18.47 -2.80 7.66
CA VAL A 258 19.49 -1.84 8.14
C VAL A 258 19.21 -1.27 9.52
N GLY A 259 18.22 -1.78 10.27
CA GLY A 259 17.95 -1.35 11.65
C GLY A 259 19.19 -1.38 12.56
N ASP A 260 20.06 -2.38 12.38
CA ASP A 260 21.33 -2.53 13.12
C ASP A 260 22.37 -1.41 12.83
N LYS A 261 22.16 -0.59 11.80
CA LYS A 261 23.00 0.55 11.44
C LYS A 261 22.62 1.84 12.18
N PHE A 262 21.39 1.93 12.68
CA PHE A 262 20.93 3.06 13.47
C PHE A 262 21.44 2.94 14.91
N ALA A 263 21.93 4.03 15.50
CA ALA A 263 22.35 4.04 16.91
C ALA A 263 21.18 3.77 17.87
N ARG A 264 19.98 4.23 17.49
CA ARG A 264 18.68 3.92 18.06
C ARG A 264 17.66 3.96 16.92
N TRP A 265 16.72 3.02 16.88
CA TRP A 265 15.64 3.08 15.89
C TRP A 265 14.81 4.37 16.10
N PRO A 266 14.62 5.21 15.06
CA PRO A 266 14.12 6.57 15.25
C PRO A 266 12.60 6.68 15.34
N LEU A 267 11.86 5.58 15.16
CA LEU A 267 10.39 5.57 15.18
C LEU A 267 9.84 4.74 16.36
N ASP A 268 8.69 5.15 16.89
CA ASP A 268 7.92 4.39 17.89
C ASP A 268 6.97 3.36 17.25
N SER A 269 6.16 2.69 18.08
CA SER A 269 5.16 1.70 17.63
C SER A 269 3.96 2.30 16.87
N GLU A 270 3.80 3.63 16.87
CA GLU A 270 2.80 4.35 16.07
C GLU A 270 3.44 4.99 14.82
N PHE A 271 4.69 4.65 14.51
CA PHE A 271 5.51 5.21 13.42
C PHE A 271 5.71 6.73 13.53
N LYS A 272 5.84 7.25 14.74
CA LYS A 272 6.19 8.66 15.00
C LYS A 272 7.68 8.80 15.33
N PRO A 273 8.33 9.92 14.98
CA PRO A 273 9.69 10.21 15.41
C PRO A 273 9.80 10.20 16.94
N VAL A 274 10.74 9.41 17.46
CA VAL A 274 11.07 9.41 18.89
C VAL A 274 11.87 10.66 19.21
N THR A 275 11.24 11.63 19.87
CA THR A 275 11.96 12.77 20.44
C THR A 275 12.75 12.30 21.66
N ASP A 276 14.04 12.67 21.72
CA ASP A 276 14.85 12.58 22.95
C ASP A 276 14.47 13.70 23.94
N GLU A 277 13.16 13.91 24.14
CA GLU A 277 12.71 14.55 25.37
C GLU A 277 12.88 13.53 26.51
N PRO A 278 13.46 13.92 27.66
CA PRO A 278 13.40 13.07 28.83
C PRO A 278 11.93 12.99 29.25
N GLN A 279 11.28 11.88 28.90
CA GLN A 279 9.97 11.54 29.47
C GLN A 279 10.13 11.64 31.00
N PRO A 280 9.37 12.51 31.68
CA PRO A 280 9.30 12.42 33.12
C PRO A 280 8.80 11.01 33.42
N GLU A 281 9.57 10.24 34.19
CA GLU A 281 9.17 8.91 34.64
C GLU A 281 7.72 9.00 35.09
N ALA A 282 6.84 8.25 34.41
CA ALA A 282 5.43 8.23 34.73
C ALA A 282 5.32 7.84 36.20
N ALA A 283 5.05 8.85 37.04
CA ALA A 283 5.09 8.68 38.49
C ALA A 283 4.18 7.50 38.81
N VAL A 284 4.77 6.43 39.34
CA VAL A 284 4.05 5.21 39.68
C VAL A 284 3.06 5.59 40.77
N ALA A 285 1.85 5.95 40.35
CA ALA A 285 0.78 6.37 41.23
C ALA A 285 0.55 5.22 42.20
N PRO A 286 0.80 5.40 43.52
CA PRO A 286 0.57 4.32 44.47
C PRO A 286 -0.89 3.93 44.39
N GLN A 287 -1.15 2.64 44.12
CA GLN A 287 -2.51 2.14 44.02
C GLN A 287 -3.26 2.48 45.31
N ALA A 288 -4.33 3.25 45.19
CA ALA A 288 -5.20 3.61 46.30
C ALA A 288 -5.95 2.36 46.77
N THR A 289 -5.34 1.65 47.73
CA THR A 289 -6.00 0.58 48.48
C THR A 289 -7.09 1.19 49.35
N ALA A 290 -8.34 0.78 49.11
CA ALA A 290 -9.48 1.21 49.91
C ALA A 290 -9.34 0.69 51.36
N PRO A 291 -9.48 1.54 52.39
CA PRO A 291 -9.47 1.08 53.78
C PRO A 291 -10.80 0.42 54.15
N LEU A 292 -10.73 -0.79 54.71
CA LEU A 292 -11.81 -1.37 55.50
C LEU A 292 -11.77 -0.78 56.92
N GLU A 293 -12.93 -0.51 57.51
CA GLU A 293 -13.05 -0.01 58.88
C GLU A 293 -12.69 -1.10 59.92
N ALA A 294 -11.74 -0.81 60.82
CA ALA A 294 -11.66 -1.49 62.13
C ALA A 294 -10.80 -0.70 63.16
N SER A 295 -11.50 0.00 64.06
CA SER A 295 -11.19 0.23 65.49
C SER A 295 -9.74 0.26 66.05
N ASN A 296 -9.48 1.37 66.75
CA ASN A 296 -8.75 1.54 68.03
C ASN A 296 -7.23 1.83 68.10
N ALA A 297 -6.99 2.89 68.90
CA ALA A 297 -5.87 3.11 69.83
C ALA A 297 -4.49 3.56 69.32
N GLU A 298 -4.27 4.88 69.42
CA GLU A 298 -3.02 5.54 69.80
C GLU A 298 -2.49 5.08 71.20
N PRO A 299 -1.26 5.45 71.65
CA PRO A 299 -0.20 6.19 70.95
C PRO A 299 1.24 5.63 71.13
N ALA A 300 2.21 6.35 70.53
CA ALA A 300 3.46 6.85 71.15
C ALA A 300 4.82 6.35 70.60
N SER A 301 5.66 7.34 70.24
CA SER A 301 7.13 7.34 70.26
C SER A 301 7.89 6.39 69.29
N ALA A 302 9.07 6.71 68.76
CA ALA A 302 9.81 7.97 68.54
C ALA A 302 10.94 7.69 67.51
N GLU A 303 11.62 8.75 67.06
CA GLU A 303 13.04 8.87 66.61
C GLU A 303 13.97 7.62 66.50
N ALA A 304 14.99 7.55 65.65
CA ALA A 304 15.44 8.31 64.47
C ALA A 304 16.73 7.67 63.88
N THR A 305 17.01 7.94 62.59
CA THR A 305 18.36 8.11 61.98
C THR A 305 19.47 7.03 62.00
N ASN A 306 20.10 6.90 60.81
CA ASN A 306 21.50 6.54 60.52
C ASN A 306 21.95 5.09 60.81
N ALA A 307 22.94 4.49 60.15
CA ALA A 307 23.67 4.64 58.88
C ALA A 307 24.86 3.65 58.98
N ASP A 308 25.40 3.20 57.85
CA ASP A 308 26.61 2.35 57.73
C ASP A 308 27.90 2.99 58.33
N PRO A 309 29.11 2.36 58.29
CA PRO A 309 29.50 1.00 57.85
C PRO A 309 30.41 0.27 58.88
N VAL A 310 30.95 -0.92 58.54
CA VAL A 310 32.41 -1.26 58.61
C VAL A 310 32.70 -2.41 57.64
N ALA A 311 33.81 -2.32 56.89
CA ALA A 311 34.30 -3.32 55.95
C ALA A 311 35.46 -4.17 56.52
N GLN A 312 35.71 -5.36 55.93
CA GLN A 312 37.06 -5.95 55.88
C GLN A 312 37.24 -6.99 54.75
N ASN A 313 38.22 -6.71 53.88
CA ASN A 313 39.11 -7.59 53.08
C ASN A 313 39.15 -9.10 53.47
N GLN A 314 39.41 -10.09 52.61
CA GLN A 314 39.90 -10.20 51.21
C GLN A 314 39.52 -11.63 50.68
N VAL A 315 39.95 -12.24 49.55
CA VAL A 315 41.08 -12.09 48.60
C VAL A 315 40.62 -12.52 47.16
N GLN A 316 41.53 -12.53 46.16
CA GLN A 316 41.25 -13.00 44.79
C GLN A 316 41.57 -14.50 44.55
N GLN A 317 40.73 -15.17 43.76
CA GLN A 317 41.10 -16.28 42.86
C GLN A 317 40.23 -16.25 41.59
N ALA A 318 40.79 -16.63 40.44
CA ALA A 318 40.17 -16.44 39.13
C ALA A 318 39.11 -17.53 38.80
N PRO A 319 37.91 -17.17 38.30
CA PRO A 319 36.95 -18.14 37.80
C PRO A 319 37.34 -18.69 36.43
N GLN A 320 37.13 -19.98 36.24
CA GLN A 320 37.20 -20.65 34.94
C GLN A 320 36.03 -20.21 34.05
N ALA A 321 36.22 -20.27 32.73
CA ALA A 321 35.22 -19.90 31.74
C ALA A 321 33.94 -20.74 31.91
N SER A 322 32.89 -20.14 32.46
CA SER A 322 31.56 -20.72 32.53
C SER A 322 30.80 -20.39 31.26
N VAL A 323 30.26 -21.41 30.60
CA VAL A 323 29.48 -21.27 29.37
C VAL A 323 28.18 -20.54 29.70
N VAL A 324 28.04 -19.29 29.24
CA VAL A 324 26.77 -18.57 29.31
C VAL A 324 25.90 -19.06 28.14
N GLN A 325 25.08 -20.07 28.41
CA GLN A 325 23.92 -20.33 27.56
C GLN A 325 22.99 -19.11 27.63
N GLN A 326 22.85 -18.41 26.52
CA GLN A 326 21.89 -17.32 26.40
C GLN A 326 20.48 -17.88 26.57
N ALA A 327 19.70 -17.29 27.49
CA ALA A 327 18.28 -17.58 27.58
C ALA A 327 17.58 -17.08 26.30
N PRO A 328 16.63 -17.85 25.72
CA PRO A 328 15.93 -17.43 24.53
C PRO A 328 15.06 -16.20 24.81
N VAL A 329 15.12 -15.21 23.92
CA VAL A 329 14.27 -14.01 23.98
C VAL A 329 12.82 -14.45 23.71
N ALA A 330 11.98 -14.41 24.75
CA ALA A 330 10.61 -14.90 24.66
C ALA A 330 9.76 -13.99 23.74
N GLY A 331 9.28 -14.54 22.61
CA GLY A 331 8.31 -13.88 21.73
C GLY A 331 8.68 -13.86 20.24
N VAL A 332 9.96 -13.96 19.88
CA VAL A 332 10.38 -13.97 18.45
C VAL A 332 10.22 -15.37 17.88
N ILE A 333 9.28 -15.57 16.96
CA ILE A 333 9.08 -16.82 16.22
C ILE A 333 10.12 -16.88 15.09
N THR A 334 11.10 -17.76 15.22
CA THR A 334 12.24 -17.88 14.28
C THR A 334 12.13 -19.06 13.31
N ASN A 335 11.23 -20.02 13.59
CA ASN A 335 11.09 -21.24 12.81
C ASN A 335 9.66 -21.84 12.93
N ARG A 336 9.32 -22.74 12.00
CA ARG A 336 8.00 -23.37 11.87
C ARG A 336 7.57 -24.15 13.12
N ASP A 337 8.47 -24.89 13.74
CA ASP A 337 8.16 -25.69 14.95
C ASP A 337 7.91 -24.79 16.17
N GLN A 338 8.63 -23.67 16.28
CA GLN A 338 8.38 -22.64 17.27
C GLN A 338 7.00 -21.98 17.05
N ALA A 339 6.63 -21.70 15.80
CA ALA A 339 5.30 -21.14 15.48
C ALA A 339 4.17 -22.08 15.93
N PHE A 340 4.30 -23.39 15.65
CA PHE A 340 3.33 -24.39 16.11
C PHE A 340 3.35 -24.59 17.63
N HIS A 341 4.49 -24.39 18.31
CA HIS A 341 4.55 -24.36 19.78
C HIS A 341 3.75 -23.20 20.37
N GLU A 342 3.88 -21.98 19.83
CA GLU A 342 3.10 -20.83 20.32
C GLU A 342 1.60 -21.02 20.00
N LEU A 343 1.24 -21.53 18.81
CA LEU A 343 -0.15 -21.86 18.48
C LEU A 343 -0.75 -22.92 19.43
N ARG A 344 0.05 -23.90 19.88
CA ARG A 344 -0.40 -24.87 20.89
C ARG A 344 -0.66 -24.22 22.24
N LYS A 345 0.23 -23.35 22.74
CA LYS A 345 -0.02 -22.61 23.99
C LYS A 345 -1.29 -21.77 23.93
N ILE A 346 -1.59 -21.16 22.77
CA ILE A 346 -2.83 -20.41 22.55
C ILE A 346 -4.04 -21.37 22.56
N SER A 347 -3.94 -22.54 21.92
CA SER A 347 -4.96 -23.58 21.96
C SER A 347 -5.25 -24.07 23.38
N ASP A 348 -4.20 -24.38 24.15
CA ASP A 348 -4.29 -24.83 25.54
C ASP A 348 -4.93 -23.77 26.45
N PHE A 349 -4.66 -22.48 26.20
CA PHE A 349 -5.31 -21.36 26.89
C PHE A 349 -6.81 -21.32 26.59
N PHE A 350 -7.21 -21.33 25.32
CA PHE A 350 -8.64 -21.33 24.95
C PHE A 350 -9.37 -22.60 25.41
N GLN A 351 -8.69 -23.75 25.51
CA GLN A 351 -9.29 -24.97 26.05
C GLN A 351 -9.59 -24.86 27.56
N GLN A 352 -8.82 -24.04 28.30
CA GLN A 352 -9.04 -23.77 29.72
C GLN A 352 -10.07 -22.67 29.97
N THR A 353 -10.07 -21.61 29.15
CA THR A 353 -10.97 -20.45 29.32
C THR A 353 -12.32 -20.61 28.64
N GLU A 354 -12.37 -21.28 27.49
CA GLU A 354 -13.58 -21.49 26.69
C GLU A 354 -13.72 -22.95 26.19
N PRO A 355 -13.98 -23.95 27.07
CA PRO A 355 -13.97 -25.37 26.68
C PRO A 355 -14.98 -25.80 25.60
N HIS A 356 -15.97 -24.95 25.30
CA HIS A 356 -17.00 -25.16 24.27
C HIS A 356 -16.78 -24.32 23.01
N SER A 357 -15.71 -23.52 22.96
CA SER A 357 -15.32 -22.76 21.78
C SER A 357 -14.83 -23.70 20.67
N PRO A 358 -15.12 -23.43 19.39
CA PRO A 358 -14.52 -24.18 18.29
C PRO A 358 -13.03 -23.86 18.09
N ILE A 359 -12.53 -22.78 18.70
CA ILE A 359 -11.18 -22.24 18.46
C ILE A 359 -10.05 -23.23 18.80
N PRO A 360 -9.99 -23.89 19.98
CA PRO A 360 -8.95 -24.89 20.26
C PRO A 360 -8.87 -26.01 19.22
N PHE A 361 -10.03 -26.51 18.79
CA PHE A 361 -10.12 -27.60 17.80
C PHE A 361 -9.64 -27.16 16.41
N LEU A 362 -9.91 -25.90 16.03
CA LEU A 362 -9.41 -25.33 14.78
C LEU A 362 -7.90 -25.10 14.83
N LEU A 363 -7.36 -24.64 15.96
CA LEU A 363 -5.92 -24.43 16.16
C LEU A 363 -5.14 -25.75 16.14
N GLU A 364 -5.58 -26.78 16.88
CA GLU A 364 -4.95 -28.12 16.81
C GLU A 364 -5.07 -28.75 15.42
N ARG A 365 -6.19 -28.54 14.71
CA ARG A 365 -6.31 -29.01 13.32
C ARG A 365 -5.35 -28.28 12.39
N ALA A 366 -5.16 -26.97 12.55
CA ALA A 366 -4.20 -26.19 11.77
C ALA A 366 -2.76 -26.63 12.04
N ILE A 367 -2.39 -26.92 13.31
CA ILE A 367 -1.08 -27.49 13.66
C ILE A 367 -0.90 -28.86 13.01
N ARG A 368 -1.90 -29.75 13.09
CA ARG A 368 -1.81 -31.10 12.53
C ARG A 368 -1.71 -31.10 11.00
N TRP A 369 -2.47 -30.25 10.30
CA TRP A 369 -2.30 -30.00 8.85
C TRP A 369 -0.92 -29.39 8.55
N GLY A 370 -0.43 -28.54 9.45
CA GLY A 370 0.90 -27.96 9.43
C GLY A 370 2.07 -28.95 9.50
N TYR A 371 1.83 -30.22 9.84
CA TYR A 371 2.84 -31.30 9.83
C TYR A 371 2.62 -32.36 8.74
N MET A 372 1.55 -32.25 7.94
CA MET A 372 1.28 -33.19 6.84
C MET A 372 2.08 -32.86 5.59
N SER A 373 2.37 -33.89 4.79
CA SER A 373 2.71 -33.68 3.38
C SER A 373 1.46 -33.24 2.59
N LEU A 374 1.67 -32.53 1.48
CA LEU A 374 0.58 -32.06 0.62
C LEU A 374 -0.36 -33.21 0.14
N PRO A 375 0.14 -34.40 -0.25
CA PRO A 375 -0.75 -35.53 -0.61
C PRO A 375 -1.63 -36.02 0.55
N GLU A 376 -1.11 -36.06 1.77
CA GLU A 376 -1.87 -36.46 2.96
C GLU A 376 -2.96 -35.43 3.30
N LEU A 377 -2.61 -34.14 3.23
CA LEU A 377 -3.54 -33.03 3.45
C LEU A 377 -4.67 -33.03 2.42
N LEU A 378 -4.35 -33.18 1.13
CA LEU A 378 -5.35 -33.26 0.05
C LEU A 378 -6.26 -34.47 0.21
N ASN A 379 -5.71 -35.64 0.59
CA ASN A 379 -6.50 -36.84 0.87
C ASN A 379 -7.46 -36.64 2.05
N GLU A 380 -7.02 -35.97 3.13
CA GLU A 380 -7.88 -35.67 4.28
C GLU A 380 -8.96 -34.62 3.93
N MET A 381 -8.59 -33.51 3.29
CA MET A 381 -9.52 -32.44 2.93
C MET A 381 -10.59 -32.88 1.93
N THR A 382 -10.26 -33.81 1.02
CA THR A 382 -11.22 -34.39 0.07
C THR A 382 -12.01 -35.59 0.64
N GLY A 383 -11.77 -35.96 1.90
CA GLY A 383 -12.44 -37.11 2.54
C GLY A 383 -12.15 -38.45 1.86
N GLY A 384 -10.97 -38.61 1.25
CA GLY A 384 -10.61 -39.78 0.45
C GLY A 384 -11.28 -39.85 -0.94
N ASN A 385 -11.90 -38.76 -1.42
CA ASN A 385 -12.53 -38.74 -2.74
C ASN A 385 -11.47 -38.66 -3.86
N SER A 386 -11.00 -39.84 -4.28
CA SER A 386 -9.97 -40.02 -5.31
C SER A 386 -10.27 -39.30 -6.64
N GLY A 387 -11.55 -39.02 -6.97
CA GLY A 387 -11.90 -38.30 -8.20
C GLY A 387 -11.52 -36.81 -8.14
N VAL A 388 -11.63 -36.19 -6.97
CA VAL A 388 -11.23 -34.78 -6.76
C VAL A 388 -9.71 -34.66 -6.73
N ILE A 389 -9.02 -35.59 -6.07
CA ILE A 389 -7.55 -35.64 -6.04
C ILE A 389 -6.98 -35.80 -7.45
N ALA A 390 -7.53 -36.71 -8.26
CA ALA A 390 -7.09 -36.90 -9.64
C ALA A 390 -7.27 -35.64 -10.50
N HIS A 391 -8.38 -34.92 -10.34
CA HIS A 391 -8.61 -33.66 -11.07
C HIS A 391 -7.63 -32.55 -10.63
N ILE A 392 -7.35 -32.43 -9.33
CA ILE A 392 -6.36 -31.47 -8.80
C ILE A 392 -4.97 -31.78 -9.38
N ASN A 393 -4.52 -33.03 -9.32
CA ASN A 393 -3.20 -33.40 -9.84
C ASN A 393 -3.08 -33.15 -11.35
N GLN A 394 -4.14 -33.41 -12.12
CA GLN A 394 -4.20 -33.18 -13.56
C GLN A 394 -4.13 -31.68 -13.92
N VAL A 395 -4.77 -30.81 -13.13
CA VAL A 395 -4.73 -29.35 -13.35
C VAL A 395 -3.43 -28.74 -12.83
N SER A 396 -2.85 -29.27 -11.75
CA SER A 396 -1.56 -28.82 -11.17
C SER A 396 -0.32 -29.45 -11.82
N GLY A 397 -0.48 -30.39 -12.76
CA GLY A 397 0.63 -31.07 -13.44
C GLY A 397 1.42 -32.05 -12.57
N MET A 398 0.91 -32.45 -11.40
CA MET A 398 1.62 -33.29 -10.42
C MET A 398 1.69 -34.78 -10.80
N ASP A 399 1.04 -35.20 -11.88
CA ASP A 399 0.97 -36.60 -12.32
C ASP A 399 2.29 -37.16 -12.93
N ASN A 400 3.29 -36.32 -13.23
CA ASN A 400 4.53 -36.71 -13.89
C ASN A 400 5.79 -36.26 -13.13
N LEU A 401 6.07 -36.88 -11.98
CA LEU A 401 7.28 -36.63 -11.18
C LEU A 401 8.52 -37.42 -11.63
N SER A 402 8.41 -38.30 -12.64
CA SER A 402 9.57 -38.94 -13.26
C SER A 402 10.27 -37.97 -14.22
N GLN A 403 11.54 -37.65 -13.96
CA GLN A 403 12.37 -36.90 -14.91
C GLN A 403 12.35 -37.56 -16.29
N ALA A 404 12.12 -36.77 -17.34
CA ALA A 404 12.19 -37.25 -18.71
C ALA A 404 13.64 -37.64 -19.05
N ASP A 405 13.85 -38.87 -19.51
CA ASP A 405 15.16 -39.33 -19.97
C ASP A 405 15.53 -38.60 -21.27
N LEU A 406 16.59 -37.80 -21.20
CA LEU A 406 17.10 -36.98 -22.30
C LEU A 406 18.21 -37.68 -23.12
N SER A 407 18.57 -38.93 -22.78
CA SER A 407 19.71 -39.66 -23.38
C SER A 407 19.62 -39.90 -24.90
N ASN A 408 18.47 -39.66 -25.53
CA ASN A 408 18.22 -40.00 -26.94
C ASN A 408 17.63 -38.86 -27.79
N LYS A 409 17.75 -37.59 -27.39
CA LYS A 409 17.53 -36.45 -28.30
C LYS A 409 18.84 -36.08 -29.00
N PRO A 410 18.89 -36.02 -30.34
CA PRO A 410 20.07 -35.53 -31.03
C PRO A 410 20.28 -34.05 -30.71
N SER A 411 21.46 -33.70 -30.21
CA SER A 411 21.87 -32.31 -30.03
C SER A 411 21.72 -31.55 -31.34
N ALA A 412 21.08 -30.38 -31.30
CA ALA A 412 20.97 -29.52 -32.48
C ALA A 412 22.37 -29.03 -32.90
N SER A 413 22.93 -29.67 -33.93
CA SER A 413 24.19 -29.23 -34.53
C SER A 413 24.03 -27.79 -35.05
N ALA A 414 24.90 -26.89 -34.61
CA ALA A 414 24.94 -25.51 -35.08
C ALA A 414 25.11 -25.49 -36.61
N GLN A 415 24.05 -25.10 -37.34
CA GLN A 415 24.14 -24.90 -38.78
C GLN A 415 24.80 -23.57 -39.07
N THR A 416 26.03 -23.66 -39.58
CA THR A 416 26.80 -22.52 -40.10
C THR A 416 26.10 -21.90 -41.31
N LEU A 417 25.75 -20.62 -41.22
CA LEU A 417 25.29 -19.83 -42.37
C LEU A 417 26.47 -19.60 -43.33
N SER A 418 26.52 -20.36 -44.43
CA SER A 418 27.39 -20.10 -45.58
C SER A 418 26.61 -19.45 -46.72
N SER A 419 27.17 -18.39 -47.28
CA SER A 419 26.57 -17.51 -48.29
C SER A 419 26.45 -18.13 -49.68
N ALA A 420 25.38 -17.76 -50.42
CA ALA A 420 25.31 -17.86 -51.88
C ALA A 420 24.35 -16.78 -52.45
N SER A 421 24.85 -15.98 -53.39
CA SER A 421 24.07 -14.98 -54.14
C SER A 421 23.30 -15.63 -55.30
N GLY A 422 22.10 -15.13 -55.66
CA GLY A 422 21.36 -15.66 -56.82
C GLY A 422 20.01 -14.98 -57.12
N LEU A 423 20.06 -13.84 -57.81
CA LEU A 423 18.94 -13.03 -58.33
C LEU A 423 17.72 -13.79 -58.91
N THR A 424 16.51 -13.30 -58.63
CA THR A 424 15.57 -12.85 -59.69
C THR A 424 14.51 -11.88 -59.13
N GLN A 425 13.96 -11.01 -59.99
CA GLN A 425 13.19 -9.82 -59.64
C GLN A 425 11.67 -10.06 -59.56
N THR A 426 10.99 -9.29 -58.72
CA THR A 426 9.62 -8.79 -58.98
C THR A 426 9.51 -7.35 -58.48
N ASP A 427 9.22 -6.40 -59.38
CA ASP A 427 9.02 -4.99 -59.07
C ASP A 427 7.73 -4.73 -58.27
N VAL A 428 7.81 -3.86 -57.25
CA VAL A 428 6.68 -3.02 -56.81
C VAL A 428 7.21 -1.61 -56.54
N HIS A 429 6.65 -0.64 -57.25
CA HIS A 429 7.03 0.78 -57.18
C HIS A 429 6.15 1.55 -56.19
N VAL A 430 6.76 2.33 -55.29
CA VAL A 430 6.07 3.25 -54.37
C VAL A 430 6.76 4.63 -54.42
N PRO A 431 6.05 5.72 -54.78
CA PRO A 431 6.58 7.08 -54.76
C PRO A 431 6.38 7.79 -53.40
N PRO A 432 7.25 8.76 -53.03
CA PRO A 432 7.20 9.49 -51.76
C PRO A 432 6.29 10.74 -51.77
N PRO A 433 5.97 11.34 -50.59
CA PRO A 433 5.02 12.45 -50.47
C PRO A 433 5.67 13.86 -50.62
N PRO A 434 4.90 14.88 -51.04
CA PRO A 434 5.25 16.30 -50.92
C PRO A 434 4.46 17.02 -49.80
N ALA A 435 4.88 18.24 -49.44
CA ALA A 435 4.42 18.98 -48.26
C ALA A 435 3.62 20.28 -48.56
N SER A 436 2.75 20.64 -47.60
CA SER A 436 2.34 21.99 -47.16
C SER A 436 1.59 22.99 -48.07
N ALA A 437 0.30 23.20 -47.74
CA ALA A 437 -0.47 24.48 -47.71
C ALA A 437 -0.79 25.25 -49.03
N PRO A 438 -1.76 26.22 -49.08
CA PRO A 438 -2.58 26.83 -48.00
C PRO A 438 -4.12 27.03 -48.24
N SER A 439 -4.82 27.46 -47.17
CA SER A 439 -6.01 28.37 -47.07
C SER A 439 -7.43 28.09 -47.64
N GLU A 440 -8.41 28.11 -46.69
CA GLU A 440 -9.81 28.63 -46.76
C GLU A 440 -10.85 28.04 -47.75
N PRO A 441 -12.18 28.31 -47.56
CA PRO A 441 -13.00 28.02 -46.38
C PRO A 441 -14.26 27.18 -46.74
N VAL A 442 -15.00 26.64 -45.77
CA VAL A 442 -16.27 25.93 -46.04
C VAL A 442 -17.44 26.52 -45.26
N THR A 443 -18.50 26.85 -46.00
CA THR A 443 -19.72 27.55 -45.57
C THR A 443 -20.81 26.58 -45.10
N THR A 444 -21.71 27.10 -44.26
CA THR A 444 -22.93 26.50 -43.70
C THR A 444 -23.97 26.01 -44.73
N SER A 445 -24.67 24.92 -44.41
CA SER A 445 -26.13 24.63 -44.62
C SER A 445 -26.41 23.23 -44.02
N GLU A 446 -27.40 22.98 -43.16
CA GLU A 446 -28.86 22.92 -43.42
C GLU A 446 -29.23 21.89 -44.51
N GLN A 447 -30.23 21.00 -44.38
CA GLN A 447 -31.38 20.93 -43.44
C GLN A 447 -32.07 19.52 -43.47
N HIS A 448 -32.98 19.29 -42.51
CA HIS A 448 -34.17 18.40 -42.53
C HIS A 448 -34.11 16.85 -42.62
N THR A 449 -34.36 16.24 -41.44
CA THR A 449 -35.55 15.42 -41.08
C THR A 449 -36.27 14.55 -42.12
N GLN A 450 -36.45 13.26 -41.81
CA GLN A 450 -37.78 12.64 -41.90
C GLN A 450 -37.99 11.52 -40.87
N THR A 451 -39.25 11.33 -40.48
CA THR A 451 -39.73 10.53 -39.35
C THR A 451 -40.44 9.29 -39.87
N GLU A 452 -40.30 8.14 -39.19
CA GLU A 452 -41.43 7.20 -39.06
C GLU A 452 -41.29 6.31 -37.82
N ALA A 453 -42.42 5.83 -37.31
CA ALA A 453 -42.53 5.17 -36.01
C ALA A 453 -43.24 3.83 -36.12
N ASN A 454 -42.87 2.85 -35.28
CA ASN A 454 -43.85 1.86 -34.83
C ASN A 454 -43.53 1.20 -33.47
N THR A 455 -44.56 1.16 -32.63
CA THR A 455 -44.84 0.31 -31.46
C THR A 455 -44.43 -1.16 -31.69
N THR A 456 -43.99 -1.99 -30.72
CA THR A 456 -44.61 -2.32 -29.41
C THR A 456 -43.64 -3.09 -28.48
N GLN A 457 -43.84 -2.98 -27.15
CA GLN A 457 -43.21 -3.74 -26.04
C GLN A 457 -43.63 -5.24 -25.97
N PRO A 458 -43.14 -6.07 -24.99
CA PRO A 458 -41.85 -6.06 -24.27
C PRO A 458 -41.21 -7.46 -24.11
N GLU A 459 -39.89 -7.57 -23.91
CA GLU A 459 -39.30 -8.73 -23.19
C GLU A 459 -38.19 -8.32 -22.22
N SER A 460 -38.08 -9.08 -21.13
CA SER A 460 -37.18 -8.88 -20.00
C SER A 460 -35.80 -9.47 -20.24
N GLY A 461 -34.73 -8.69 -20.05
CA GLY A 461 -33.35 -9.19 -20.08
C GLY A 461 -32.38 -8.26 -19.35
N ILE A 462 -31.83 -8.73 -18.23
CA ILE A 462 -30.79 -8.00 -17.47
C ILE A 462 -29.43 -8.33 -18.08
N SER A 463 -28.92 -7.46 -18.95
CA SER A 463 -27.47 -7.30 -19.21
C SER A 463 -27.22 -6.12 -20.15
N ASN A 464 -26.54 -5.09 -19.67
CA ASN A 464 -25.44 -4.42 -20.39
C ASN A 464 -24.85 -3.32 -19.50
N PHE A 465 -23.68 -3.60 -18.94
CA PHE A 465 -22.70 -2.61 -18.53
C PHE A 465 -21.65 -2.58 -19.64
N GLU A 466 -21.37 -1.40 -20.20
CA GLU A 466 -20.23 -1.16 -21.09
C GLU A 466 -19.20 -0.28 -20.36
N TRP A 467 -17.94 -0.42 -20.75
CA TRP A 467 -16.74 0.08 -20.05
C TRP A 467 -16.52 1.59 -20.18
#